data_AF-A0A3C0YB52-F1
#
_entry.id   AF-A0A3C0YB52-F1
#
_cell.length_a   1.000
_cell.length_b   1.000
_cell.length_c   1.000
_cell.angle_alpha   90.00
_cell.angle_beta   90.00
_cell.angle_gamma   90.00
#
_symmetry.space_group_name_H-M   'P 1'
#
loop_
_entity.id
_entity.type
_entity.pdbx_description
1 polymer ?
#
loop_
_entity_poly.entity_id
_entity_poly.type
_entity_poly.pdbx_seq_one_letter_code
_entity_poly.pdbx_strand_id
1 'polypeptide(L)'
;MRRNLPVTTIEYELQEGATLVSRTDLKGCITYVNPAFVEASNFTKEELIGSAHNIVRHPDMPEEAFADFWTTLGQGLPWTGLVKNRRKTGDFYWVLANVTPIQVKGRTQGFMSVRSKPARSQILEVEQIYRKFKEGTAEHLAIRQGNVVRRGWRAAFSLSAVRLIPIKDRIALSTGLGAALVLVLGALGWWQASALVNAPGGQSGLPALIAMVCGAGALAMAGFGYFIVQTILKPLDKACEVARAIAGGDLLHKFATAASDETGQLMRALNQMSANLVAVVSDVAANVDTIATAS
;
A
#
# COMPACT_ATOMS: atom_id res chain seq x y z
N MET A 1 -12.92 -13.06 -18.28
CA MET A 1 -11.44 -13.11 -18.38
C MET A 1 -10.96 -14.26 -19.28
N ARG A 2 -9.73 -14.19 -19.84
CA ARG A 2 -9.09 -15.30 -20.60
C ARG A 2 -8.91 -16.50 -19.67
N ARG A 3 -9.43 -17.66 -20.06
CA ARG A 3 -9.22 -18.94 -19.35
C ARG A 3 -8.05 -19.67 -19.98
N ASN A 4 -6.99 -19.92 -19.21
CA ASN A 4 -5.84 -20.69 -19.69
C ASN A 4 -6.03 -22.15 -19.28
N LEU A 5 -6.01 -23.04 -20.27
CA LEU A 5 -6.10 -24.50 -20.14
C LEU A 5 -4.87 -25.13 -20.82
N PRO A 6 -4.47 -26.37 -20.47
CA PRO A 6 -5.04 -27.24 -19.44
C PRO A 6 -4.70 -26.77 -18.02
N VAL A 7 -5.40 -27.31 -17.02
CA VAL A 7 -5.11 -27.11 -15.59
C VAL A 7 -5.11 -28.46 -14.88
N THR A 8 -4.11 -28.73 -14.06
CA THR A 8 -3.99 -29.93 -13.23
C THR A 8 -4.10 -29.56 -11.75
N THR A 9 -4.21 -30.55 -10.87
CA THR A 9 -4.20 -30.36 -9.41
C THR A 9 -2.79 -30.48 -8.81
N ILE A 10 -1.76 -30.61 -9.63
CA ILE A 10 -0.38 -30.79 -9.16
C ILE A 10 0.24 -29.42 -8.91
N GLU A 11 0.73 -29.21 -7.69
CA GLU A 11 1.48 -28.03 -7.33
C GLU A 11 2.98 -28.24 -7.62
N TYR A 12 3.58 -27.33 -8.38
CA TYR A 12 5.01 -27.13 -8.43
C TYR A 12 5.42 -26.17 -7.30
N GLU A 13 6.13 -26.70 -6.31
CA GLU A 13 6.66 -25.89 -5.23
C GLU A 13 7.92 -25.15 -5.68
N LEU A 14 7.94 -23.83 -5.45
CA LEU A 14 9.12 -23.03 -5.73
C LEU A 14 10.28 -23.43 -4.82
N GLN A 15 11.49 -23.42 -5.37
CA GLN A 15 12.71 -23.61 -4.59
C GLN A 15 12.88 -22.49 -3.56
N GLU A 16 13.49 -22.81 -2.44
CA GLU A 16 13.78 -21.84 -1.39
C GLU A 16 14.75 -20.77 -1.91
N GLY A 17 14.47 -19.49 -1.64
CA GLY A 17 15.26 -18.38 -2.15
C GLY A 17 15.07 -18.06 -3.64
N ALA A 18 14.29 -18.84 -4.39
CA ALA A 18 14.00 -18.54 -5.79
C ALA A 18 13.26 -17.21 -5.92
N THR A 19 13.80 -16.32 -6.75
CA THR A 19 13.22 -15.00 -7.02
C THR A 19 12.83 -14.92 -8.49
N LEU A 20 11.53 -14.88 -8.77
CA LEU A 20 11.01 -14.79 -10.12
C LEU A 20 10.79 -13.31 -10.47
N VAL A 21 11.43 -12.85 -11.53
CA VAL A 21 11.39 -11.45 -11.96
C VAL A 21 10.75 -11.35 -13.35
N SER A 22 9.82 -10.42 -13.51
CA SER A 22 9.27 -10.05 -14.81
C SER A 22 9.11 -8.53 -14.93
N ARG A 23 9.32 -7.98 -16.12
CA ARG A 23 8.93 -6.61 -16.46
C ARG A 23 7.89 -6.63 -17.58
N THR A 24 7.03 -5.62 -17.57
CA THR A 24 5.97 -5.43 -18.55
C THR A 24 5.91 -3.98 -18.99
N ASP A 25 5.33 -3.73 -20.16
CA ASP A 25 4.91 -2.39 -20.57
C ASP A 25 3.62 -1.95 -19.85
N LEU A 26 3.10 -0.77 -20.19
CA LEU A 26 1.85 -0.23 -19.63
C LEU A 26 0.60 -1.06 -19.97
N LYS A 27 0.65 -1.88 -21.03
CA LYS A 27 -0.44 -2.77 -21.43
C LYS A 27 -0.36 -4.14 -20.76
N GLY A 28 0.69 -4.39 -19.97
CA GLY A 28 0.95 -5.68 -19.33
C GLY A 28 1.57 -6.72 -20.27
N CYS A 29 2.13 -6.32 -21.41
CA CYS A 29 2.93 -7.18 -22.28
C CYS A 29 4.32 -7.35 -21.69
N ILE A 30 4.79 -8.59 -21.60
CA ILE A 30 6.07 -8.94 -20.98
C ILE A 30 7.22 -8.43 -21.85
N THR A 31 8.12 -7.66 -21.25
CA THR A 31 9.33 -7.12 -21.89
C THR A 31 10.59 -7.82 -21.40
N TYR A 32 10.54 -8.45 -20.23
CA TYR A 32 11.66 -9.18 -19.64
C TYR A 32 11.17 -10.23 -18.65
N VAL A 33 11.87 -11.36 -18.58
CA VAL A 33 11.76 -12.39 -17.55
C VAL A 33 13.15 -12.93 -17.22
N ASN A 34 13.38 -13.30 -15.96
CA ASN A 34 14.62 -13.98 -15.57
C ASN A 34 14.50 -15.51 -15.74
N PRO A 35 15.62 -16.27 -15.73
CA PRO A 35 15.61 -17.72 -15.90
C PRO A 35 14.72 -18.46 -14.89
N ALA A 36 14.69 -18.03 -13.62
CA ALA A 36 13.83 -18.63 -12.61
C ALA A 36 12.34 -18.54 -12.96
N PHE A 37 11.90 -17.45 -13.61
CA PHE A 37 10.51 -17.32 -14.09
C PHE A 37 10.23 -18.31 -15.24
N VAL A 38 11.16 -18.47 -16.17
CA VAL A 38 11.06 -19.40 -17.30
C VAL A 38 10.91 -20.84 -16.77
N GLU A 39 11.79 -21.25 -15.85
CA GLU A 39 11.75 -22.56 -15.21
C GLU A 39 10.44 -22.81 -14.46
N ALA A 40 10.05 -21.88 -13.58
CA ALA A 40 8.85 -22.03 -12.78
C ALA A 40 7.58 -22.05 -13.63
N SER A 41 7.49 -21.24 -14.70
CA SER A 41 6.32 -21.20 -15.57
C SER A 41 6.29 -22.32 -16.62
N ASN A 42 7.43 -22.96 -16.89
CA ASN A 42 7.60 -23.98 -17.93
C ASN A 42 7.24 -23.49 -19.35
N PHE A 43 7.27 -22.18 -19.56
CA PHE A 43 7.21 -21.56 -20.89
C PHE A 43 8.62 -21.22 -21.35
N THR A 44 8.86 -21.22 -22.65
CA THR A 44 10.13 -20.69 -23.16
C THR A 44 10.13 -19.17 -23.07
N LYS A 45 11.33 -18.56 -23.10
CA LYS A 45 11.47 -17.11 -23.08
C LYS A 45 10.76 -16.47 -24.28
N GLU A 46 10.86 -17.10 -25.44
CA GLU A 46 10.28 -16.64 -26.72
C GLU A 46 8.75 -16.63 -26.66
N GLU A 47 8.15 -17.59 -25.95
CA GLU A 47 6.69 -17.62 -25.73
C GLU A 47 6.23 -16.52 -24.76
N LEU A 48 7.10 -16.14 -23.81
CA LEU A 48 6.79 -15.15 -22.78
C LEU A 48 6.98 -13.71 -23.29
N ILE A 49 8.07 -13.41 -23.98
CA ILE A 49 8.36 -12.05 -24.44
C ILE A 49 7.31 -11.59 -25.46
N GLY A 50 6.78 -10.37 -25.27
CA GLY A 50 5.71 -9.78 -26.08
C GLY A 50 4.30 -10.26 -25.72
N SER A 51 4.18 -11.41 -25.05
CA SER A 51 2.90 -11.95 -24.60
C SER A 51 2.33 -11.16 -23.43
N ALA A 52 1.00 -11.10 -23.34
CA ALA A 52 0.31 -10.56 -22.18
C ALA A 52 0.64 -11.40 -20.93
N HIS A 53 0.94 -10.74 -19.80
CA HIS A 53 1.34 -11.40 -18.56
C HIS A 53 0.30 -12.42 -18.05
N ASN A 54 -0.97 -12.24 -18.42
CA ASN A 54 -2.04 -13.18 -18.08
C ASN A 54 -1.89 -14.60 -18.67
N ILE A 55 -0.90 -14.89 -19.52
CA ILE A 55 -0.61 -16.22 -20.04
C ILE A 55 -0.35 -17.27 -18.92
N VAL A 56 0.24 -16.83 -17.80
CA VAL A 56 0.50 -17.68 -16.62
C VAL A 56 -0.64 -17.64 -15.60
N ARG A 57 -1.75 -16.95 -15.88
CA ARG A 57 -2.85 -16.81 -14.92
C ARG A 57 -3.55 -18.15 -14.69
N HIS A 58 -3.76 -18.51 -13.43
CA HIS A 58 -4.59 -19.65 -13.05
C HIS A 58 -6.10 -19.27 -13.04
N PRO A 59 -7.01 -20.11 -13.57
CA PRO A 59 -8.46 -19.84 -13.58
C PRO A 59 -9.12 -19.67 -12.20
N ASP A 60 -8.53 -20.26 -11.16
CA ASP A 60 -8.98 -20.13 -9.76
C ASP A 60 -8.73 -18.76 -9.15
N MET A 61 -7.88 -17.93 -9.75
CA MET A 61 -7.67 -16.58 -9.24
C MET A 61 -8.97 -15.77 -9.35
N PRO A 62 -9.45 -15.14 -8.26
CA PRO A 62 -10.65 -14.32 -8.28
C PRO A 62 -10.43 -13.04 -9.07
N GLU A 63 -11.51 -12.53 -9.67
CA GLU A 63 -11.44 -11.32 -10.49
C GLU A 63 -11.15 -10.08 -9.64
N GLU A 64 -11.62 -10.09 -8.39
CA GLU A 64 -11.45 -9.06 -7.37
C GLU A 64 -9.98 -8.82 -7.02
N ALA A 65 -9.15 -9.86 -7.00
CA ALA A 65 -7.72 -9.73 -6.75
C ALA A 65 -7.04 -8.93 -7.88
N PHE A 66 -7.45 -9.17 -9.13
CA PHE A 66 -6.93 -8.42 -10.28
C PHE A 66 -7.53 -7.03 -10.39
N ALA A 67 -8.79 -6.83 -10.01
CA ALA A 67 -9.39 -5.51 -9.95
C ALA A 67 -8.65 -4.62 -8.95
N ASP A 68 -8.35 -5.15 -7.76
CA ASP A 68 -7.55 -4.47 -6.75
C ASP A 68 -6.10 -4.21 -7.22
N PHE A 69 -5.47 -5.20 -7.86
CA PHE A 69 -4.15 -5.07 -8.47
C PHE A 69 -4.08 -3.88 -9.44
N TRP A 70 -4.98 -3.81 -10.43
CA TRP A 70 -4.97 -2.74 -11.42
C TRP A 70 -5.35 -1.38 -10.83
N THR A 71 -6.29 -1.37 -9.88
CA THR A 71 -6.65 -0.14 -9.16
C THR A 71 -5.45 0.40 -8.39
N THR A 72 -4.71 -0.46 -7.70
CA THR A 72 -3.53 -0.08 -6.90
C THR A 72 -2.40 0.44 -7.79
N LEU A 73 -2.06 -0.30 -8.85
CA LEU A 73 -1.00 0.12 -9.76
C LEU A 73 -1.35 1.39 -10.54
N GLY A 74 -2.64 1.57 -10.90
CA GLY A 74 -3.13 2.78 -11.56
C GLY A 74 -3.03 4.04 -10.69
N GLN A 75 -2.96 3.88 -9.36
CA GLN A 75 -2.69 4.96 -8.41
C GLN A 75 -1.19 5.24 -8.23
N GLY A 76 -0.32 4.53 -8.96
CA GLY A 76 1.14 4.61 -8.78
C GLY A 76 1.65 3.94 -7.50
N LEU A 77 0.82 3.13 -6.85
CA LEU A 77 1.16 2.42 -5.61
C LEU A 77 1.67 1.01 -5.92
N PRO A 78 2.61 0.47 -5.13
CA PRO A 78 3.00 -0.93 -5.25
C PRO A 78 1.86 -1.82 -4.76
N TRP A 79 1.76 -3.01 -5.35
CA TRP A 79 0.80 -4.04 -4.95
C TRP A 79 1.53 -5.27 -4.45
N THR A 80 1.07 -5.85 -3.34
CA THR A 80 1.62 -7.12 -2.81
C THR A 80 0.49 -8.09 -2.52
N GLY A 81 0.55 -9.31 -3.07
CA GLY A 81 -0.47 -10.32 -2.80
C GLY A 81 -0.08 -11.72 -3.27
N LEU A 82 -0.79 -12.72 -2.75
CA LEU A 82 -0.63 -14.10 -3.19
C LEU A 82 -1.32 -14.33 -4.53
N VAL A 83 -0.60 -14.93 -5.46
CA VAL A 83 -1.10 -15.24 -6.80
C VAL A 83 -0.85 -16.70 -7.12
N LYS A 84 -1.90 -17.40 -7.54
CA LYS A 84 -1.83 -18.73 -8.15
C LYS A 84 -1.58 -18.57 -9.64
N ASN A 85 -0.49 -19.14 -10.11
CA ASN A 85 -0.13 -19.17 -11.52
C ASN A 85 -0.20 -20.60 -12.06
N ARG A 86 -0.35 -20.71 -13.36
CA ARG A 86 -0.43 -21.95 -14.14
C ARG A 86 0.84 -22.07 -14.98
N ARG A 87 1.51 -23.22 -14.89
CA ARG A 87 2.61 -23.62 -15.76
C ARG A 87 2.09 -24.00 -17.13
N LYS A 88 2.94 -24.00 -18.16
CA LYS A 88 2.56 -24.46 -19.52
C LYS A 88 1.89 -25.83 -19.53
N THR A 89 2.41 -26.78 -18.74
CA THR A 89 1.91 -28.16 -18.56
C THR A 89 0.51 -28.25 -17.97
N GLY A 90 0.05 -27.20 -17.29
CA GLY A 90 -1.24 -27.15 -16.59
C GLY A 90 -1.11 -27.24 -15.07
N ASP A 91 0.03 -27.68 -14.55
CA ASP A 91 0.33 -27.60 -13.11
C ASP A 91 0.30 -26.16 -12.62
N PHE A 92 0.25 -25.96 -11.31
CA PHE A 92 0.18 -24.63 -10.73
C PHE A 92 1.30 -24.36 -9.73
N TYR A 93 1.54 -23.10 -9.44
CA TYR A 93 2.48 -22.67 -8.41
C TYR A 93 1.98 -21.39 -7.76
N TRP A 94 2.27 -21.24 -6.47
CA TRP A 94 1.95 -20.04 -5.71
C TRP A 94 3.16 -19.13 -5.58
N VAL A 95 2.90 -17.83 -5.68
CA VAL A 95 3.90 -16.77 -5.46
C VAL A 95 3.35 -15.73 -4.51
N LEU A 96 4.21 -15.17 -3.67
CA LEU A 96 3.99 -13.84 -3.11
C LEU A 96 4.53 -12.83 -4.12
N ALA A 97 3.63 -12.12 -4.80
CA ALA A 97 4.01 -11.16 -5.82
C ALA A 97 4.06 -9.74 -5.25
N ASN A 98 5.21 -9.08 -5.36
CA ASN A 98 5.36 -7.65 -5.17
C ASN A 98 5.51 -6.99 -6.55
N VAL A 99 4.64 -6.03 -6.86
CA VAL A 99 4.59 -5.37 -8.17
C VAL A 99 4.68 -3.87 -7.98
N THR A 100 5.64 -3.26 -8.67
CA THR A 100 5.93 -1.83 -8.55
C THR A 100 5.89 -1.17 -9.94
N PRO A 101 5.20 -0.02 -10.08
CA PRO A 101 5.29 0.81 -11.28
C PRO A 101 6.73 1.28 -11.52
N ILE A 102 7.25 1.04 -12.73
CA ILE A 102 8.58 1.52 -13.12
C ILE A 102 8.44 2.99 -13.50
N GLN A 103 9.10 3.87 -12.75
CA GLN A 103 9.04 5.31 -12.96
C GLN A 103 10.30 5.78 -13.69
N VAL A 104 10.13 6.55 -14.77
CA VAL A 104 11.22 7.23 -15.46
C VAL A 104 10.82 8.68 -15.71
N LYS A 105 11.61 9.62 -15.19
CA LYS A 105 11.32 11.06 -15.25
C LYS A 105 9.90 11.41 -14.74
N GLY A 106 9.49 10.76 -13.64
CA GLY A 106 8.17 10.97 -13.03
C GLY A 106 6.98 10.40 -13.81
N ARG A 107 7.20 9.59 -14.85
CA ARG A 107 6.15 8.91 -15.61
C ARG A 107 6.30 7.40 -15.52
N THR A 108 5.19 6.69 -15.36
CA THR A 108 5.19 5.24 -15.36
C THR A 108 5.39 4.74 -16.79
N GLN A 109 6.38 3.87 -17.00
CA GLN A 109 6.67 3.27 -18.31
C GLN A 109 6.28 1.79 -18.40
N GLY A 110 5.95 1.18 -17.27
CA GLY A 110 5.61 -0.23 -17.19
C GLY A 110 5.59 -0.71 -15.75
N PHE A 111 5.60 -2.02 -15.56
CA PHE A 111 5.55 -2.62 -14.23
C PHE A 111 6.64 -3.67 -14.07
N MET A 112 7.28 -3.68 -12.90
CA MET A 112 8.21 -4.73 -12.49
C MET A 112 7.54 -5.56 -11.40
N SER A 113 7.64 -6.88 -11.51
CA SER A 113 7.22 -7.78 -10.46
C SER A 113 8.37 -8.66 -10.01
N VAL A 114 8.56 -8.69 -8.70
CA VAL A 114 9.46 -9.59 -7.99
C VAL A 114 8.58 -10.54 -7.17
N ARG A 115 8.83 -11.83 -7.29
CA ARG A 115 8.02 -12.88 -6.68
C ARG A 115 8.90 -13.83 -5.90
N SER A 116 8.45 -14.15 -4.70
CA SER A 116 9.09 -15.13 -3.83
C SER A 116 8.14 -16.28 -3.52
N LYS A 117 8.70 -17.35 -2.97
CA LYS A 117 7.94 -18.45 -2.39
C LYS A 117 7.13 -17.93 -1.19
N PRO A 118 5.80 -18.09 -1.17
CA PRO A 118 4.98 -17.74 -0.01
C PRO A 118 5.07 -18.82 1.07
N ALA A 119 4.80 -18.45 2.32
CA ALA A 119 4.69 -19.43 3.39
C ALA A 119 3.44 -20.30 3.19
N ARG A 120 3.54 -21.60 3.53
CA ARG A 120 2.43 -22.55 3.38
C ARG A 120 1.16 -22.13 4.14
N SER A 121 1.31 -21.55 5.32
CA SER A 121 0.19 -21.01 6.10
C SER A 121 -0.58 -19.91 5.36
N GLN A 122 0.12 -19.03 4.63
CA GLN A 122 -0.50 -17.94 3.85
C GLN A 122 -1.29 -18.49 2.65
N ILE A 123 -0.78 -19.55 2.01
CA ILE A 123 -1.47 -20.21 0.89
C ILE A 123 -2.80 -20.81 1.37
N LEU A 124 -2.77 -21.56 2.47
CA LEU A 124 -3.96 -22.24 3.00
C LEU A 124 -5.06 -21.23 3.38
N GLU A 125 -4.68 -20.11 4.00
CA GLU A 125 -5.62 -19.05 4.36
C GLU A 125 -6.23 -18.39 3.11
N VAL A 126 -5.39 -17.99 2.15
CA VAL A 126 -5.85 -17.25 0.98
C VAL A 126 -6.66 -18.12 0.02
N GLU A 127 -6.33 -19.41 -0.10
CA GLU A 127 -7.03 -20.32 -1.00
C GLU A 127 -8.49 -20.50 -0.60
N GLN A 128 -8.77 -20.63 0.70
CA GLN A 128 -10.14 -20.69 1.21
C GLN A 128 -10.92 -19.41 0.90
N ILE A 129 -10.26 -18.25 1.00
CA ILE A 129 -10.88 -16.96 0.72
C ILE A 129 -11.13 -16.78 -0.78
N TYR A 130 -10.15 -17.10 -1.62
CA TYR A 130 -10.27 -17.01 -3.07
C TYR A 130 -11.37 -17.94 -3.59
N ARG A 131 -11.53 -19.13 -2.99
CA ARG A 131 -12.65 -20.01 -3.28
C ARG A 131 -14.00 -19.35 -3.00
N LYS A 132 -14.17 -18.67 -1.86
CA LYS A 132 -15.41 -17.93 -1.54
C LYS A 132 -15.70 -16.81 -2.56
N PHE A 133 -14.66 -16.11 -3.02
CA PHE A 133 -14.83 -15.12 -4.11
C PHE A 133 -15.31 -15.79 -5.40
N LYS A 134 -14.69 -16.92 -5.78
CA LYS A 134 -15.09 -17.69 -6.98
C LYS A 134 -16.50 -18.25 -6.90
N GLU A 135 -16.95 -18.66 -5.73
CA GLU A 135 -18.29 -19.18 -5.47
C GLU A 135 -19.36 -18.08 -5.30
N GLY A 136 -18.96 -16.80 -5.27
CA GLY A 136 -19.86 -15.67 -5.04
C GLY A 136 -20.35 -15.55 -3.59
N THR A 137 -19.78 -16.30 -2.65
CA THR A 137 -20.17 -16.30 -1.22
C THR A 137 -19.37 -15.28 -0.38
N ALA A 138 -18.51 -14.49 -1.02
CA ALA A 138 -17.64 -13.50 -0.38
C ALA A 138 -18.25 -12.08 -0.27
N GLU A 139 -19.57 -11.94 -0.13
CA GLU A 139 -20.28 -10.64 -0.13
C GLU A 139 -19.76 -9.62 0.91
N HIS A 140 -19.20 -10.13 2.02
CA HIS A 140 -18.67 -9.31 3.12
C HIS A 140 -17.15 -9.15 3.08
N LEU A 141 -16.50 -9.56 2.00
CA LEU A 141 -15.04 -9.44 1.83
C LEU A 141 -14.72 -8.56 0.63
N ALA A 142 -13.57 -7.91 0.70
CA ALA A 142 -12.97 -7.19 -0.42
C ALA A 142 -11.46 -7.38 -0.36
N ILE A 143 -10.79 -7.18 -1.49
CA ILE A 143 -9.33 -7.16 -1.57
C ILE A 143 -8.91 -5.69 -1.70
N ARG A 144 -7.93 -5.29 -0.86
CA ARG A 144 -7.35 -3.95 -0.82
C ARG A 144 -5.84 -4.06 -0.71
N GLN A 145 -5.13 -3.62 -1.76
CA GLN A 145 -3.67 -3.74 -1.87
C GLN A 145 -3.18 -5.17 -1.57
N GLY A 146 -3.92 -6.15 -2.10
CA GLY A 146 -3.67 -7.59 -1.95
C GLY A 146 -4.01 -8.20 -0.59
N ASN A 147 -4.48 -7.40 0.37
CA ASN A 147 -4.97 -7.89 1.66
C ASN A 147 -6.49 -8.08 1.64
N VAL A 148 -6.96 -9.14 2.30
CA VAL A 148 -8.39 -9.41 2.46
C VAL A 148 -8.94 -8.58 3.61
N VAL A 149 -9.91 -7.73 3.32
CA VAL A 149 -10.57 -6.85 4.29
C VAL A 149 -12.07 -7.14 4.34
N ARG A 150 -12.70 -6.90 5.49
CA ARG A 150 -14.16 -7.01 5.63
C ARG A 150 -14.85 -5.78 5.06
N ARG A 151 -16.01 -5.96 4.41
CA ARG A 151 -16.87 -4.90 3.84
C ARG A 151 -18.23 -4.88 4.54
N GLY A 152 -18.86 -3.70 4.60
CA GLY A 152 -20.24 -3.49 5.06
C GLY A 152 -20.38 -2.71 6.36
N TRP A 153 -21.61 -2.46 6.80
CA TRP A 153 -21.91 -1.69 8.02
C TRP A 153 -21.33 -2.34 9.27
N ARG A 154 -21.31 -3.68 9.35
CA ARG A 154 -20.62 -4.43 10.42
C ARG A 154 -19.10 -4.27 10.40
N ALA A 155 -18.51 -4.00 9.22
CA ALA A 155 -17.10 -3.64 9.14
C ALA A 155 -16.90 -2.24 9.73
N ALA A 156 -17.77 -1.27 9.45
CA ALA A 156 -17.68 0.10 9.99
C ALA A 156 -17.66 0.16 11.54
N PHE A 157 -18.27 -0.81 12.22
CA PHE A 157 -18.22 -0.96 13.68
C PHE A 157 -17.07 -1.84 14.20
N SER A 158 -16.29 -2.48 13.33
CA SER A 158 -15.10 -3.21 13.73
C SER A 158 -13.92 -2.25 13.94
N LEU A 159 -13.19 -2.40 15.04
CA LEU A 159 -11.89 -1.74 15.29
C LEU A 159 -10.92 -1.87 14.10
N SER A 160 -11.08 -2.91 13.28
CA SER A 160 -10.28 -3.13 12.06
C SER A 160 -10.63 -2.18 10.91
N ALA A 161 -11.86 -1.67 10.78
CA ALA A 161 -12.22 -0.71 9.73
C ALA A 161 -11.70 0.69 10.03
N VAL A 162 -11.51 1.05 11.31
CA VAL A 162 -10.81 2.29 11.67
C VAL A 162 -9.39 2.28 11.12
N ARG A 163 -8.75 1.11 10.97
CA ARG A 163 -7.40 1.00 10.36
C ARG A 163 -7.39 1.26 8.85
N LEU A 164 -8.54 1.24 8.18
CA LEU A 164 -8.66 1.53 6.75
C LEU A 164 -8.81 3.03 6.47
N ILE A 165 -9.16 3.83 7.49
CA ILE A 165 -9.25 5.29 7.36
C ILE A 165 -7.82 5.86 7.41
N PRO A 166 -7.42 6.72 6.44
CA PRO A 166 -6.13 7.37 6.47
C PRO A 166 -5.86 8.05 7.81
N ILE A 167 -4.62 7.96 8.30
CA ILE A 167 -4.25 8.45 9.64
C ILE A 167 -4.56 9.95 9.78
N LYS A 168 -4.38 10.74 8.71
CA LYS A 168 -4.74 12.17 8.67
C LYS A 168 -6.21 12.42 8.96
N ASP A 169 -7.11 11.60 8.39
CA ASP A 169 -8.55 11.77 8.53
C ASP A 169 -8.99 11.31 9.92
N ARG A 170 -8.35 10.27 10.47
CA ARG A 170 -8.57 9.83 11.84
C ARG A 170 -8.21 10.91 12.85
N ILE A 171 -7.08 11.59 12.67
CA ILE A 171 -6.63 12.67 13.56
C ILE A 171 -7.54 13.89 13.41
N ALA A 172 -7.88 14.26 12.18
CA ALA A 172 -8.81 15.37 11.94
C ALA A 172 -10.19 15.10 12.56
N LEU A 173 -10.71 13.87 12.40
CA LEU A 173 -11.98 13.46 12.99
C LEU A 173 -11.93 13.44 14.52
N SER A 174 -10.88 12.86 15.13
CA SER A 174 -10.78 12.76 16.58
C SER A 174 -10.60 14.12 17.26
N THR A 175 -9.73 14.98 16.72
CA THR A 175 -9.51 16.33 17.24
C THR A 175 -10.69 17.26 16.94
N GLY A 176 -11.33 17.10 15.78
CA GLY A 176 -12.55 17.83 15.43
C GLY A 176 -13.74 17.46 16.32
N LEU A 177 -13.96 16.17 16.59
CA LEU A 177 -14.99 15.71 17.52
C LEU A 177 -14.72 16.17 18.95
N GLY A 178 -13.45 16.13 19.39
CA GLY A 178 -13.07 16.66 20.70
C GLY A 178 -13.30 18.16 20.82
N ALA A 179 -12.93 18.95 19.80
CA ALA A 179 -13.21 20.38 19.76
C ALA A 179 -14.72 20.68 19.77
N ALA A 180 -15.51 19.92 19.01
CA ALA A 180 -16.97 20.05 19.01
C ALA A 180 -17.58 19.72 20.37
N LEU A 181 -17.10 18.67 21.05
CA LEU A 181 -17.56 18.31 22.39
C LEU A 181 -17.26 19.41 23.42
N VAL A 182 -16.06 20.01 23.36
CA VAL A 182 -15.68 21.14 24.22
C VAL A 182 -16.61 22.33 23.98
N LEU A 183 -16.96 22.63 22.72
CA LEU A 183 -17.90 23.70 22.40
C LEU A 183 -19.33 23.42 22.90
N VAL A 184 -19.80 22.17 22.77
CA VAL A 184 -21.13 21.77 23.26
C VAL A 184 -21.22 21.87 24.78
N LEU A 185 -20.22 21.33 25.50
CA LEU A 185 -20.17 21.45 26.96
C LEU A 185 -20.02 22.91 27.40
N GLY A 186 -19.23 23.70 26.67
CA GLY A 186 -19.08 25.13 26.91
C GLY A 186 -20.38 25.91 26.71
N ALA A 187 -21.16 25.59 25.66
CA ALA A 187 -22.46 26.21 25.40
C ALA A 187 -23.49 25.85 26.48
N LEU A 188 -23.51 24.59 26.93
CA LEU A 188 -24.37 24.15 28.04
C LEU A 188 -23.99 24.84 29.36
N GLY A 189 -22.69 24.91 29.67
CA GLY A 189 -22.17 25.60 30.85
C GLY A 189 -22.44 27.10 30.81
N TRP A 190 -22.27 27.74 29.64
CA TRP A 190 -22.63 29.14 29.41
C TRP A 190 -24.12 29.38 29.67
N TRP A 191 -24.99 28.53 29.11
CA TRP A 191 -26.44 28.65 29.24
C TRP A 191 -26.87 28.57 30.70
N GLN A 192 -26.35 27.59 31.44
CA GLN A 192 -26.65 27.43 32.87
C GLN A 192 -26.10 28.60 33.71
N ALA A 193 -24.84 29.01 33.48
CA ALA A 193 -24.24 30.13 34.20
C ALA A 193 -24.97 31.45 33.92
N SER A 194 -25.41 31.67 32.67
CA SER A 194 -26.17 32.87 32.29
C SER A 194 -27.53 32.91 32.97
N ALA A 195 -28.20 31.77 33.11
CA ALA A 195 -29.47 31.68 33.84
C ALA A 195 -29.32 32.04 35.33
N LEU A 196 -28.22 31.64 35.96
CA LEU A 196 -27.92 31.97 37.36
C LEU A 196 -27.56 33.44 37.57
N VAL A 197 -26.83 34.06 36.63
CA VAL A 197 -26.46 35.48 36.70
C VAL A 197 -27.66 36.40 36.47
N ASN A 198 -28.60 36.02 35.62
CA ASN A 198 -29.82 36.80 35.40
C ASN A 198 -30.82 36.75 36.58
N ALA A 199 -30.53 35.98 37.63
CA ALA A 199 -31.30 36.02 38.88
C ALA A 199 -31.04 37.32 39.67
N PRO A 200 -31.99 37.82 40.48
CA PRO A 200 -31.85 39.09 41.18
C PRO A 200 -30.61 39.12 42.09
N GLY A 201 -29.67 40.03 41.81
CA GLY A 201 -28.41 40.18 42.57
C GLY A 201 -27.19 39.49 41.96
N GLY A 202 -27.33 38.78 40.83
CA GLY A 202 -26.22 38.14 40.14
C GLY A 202 -25.45 39.09 39.21
N GLN A 203 -24.28 39.58 39.61
CA GLN A 203 -23.27 40.04 38.67
C GLN A 203 -22.08 39.10 38.75
N SER A 204 -21.88 38.26 37.74
CA SER A 204 -20.68 37.43 37.65
C SER A 204 -20.17 37.36 36.21
N GLY A 205 -18.85 37.46 36.04
CA GLY A 205 -18.17 37.24 34.76
C GLY A 205 -18.02 35.77 34.38
N LEU A 206 -18.66 34.86 35.13
CA LEU A 206 -18.52 33.41 34.97
C LEU A 206 -18.95 32.91 33.58
N PRO A 207 -20.08 33.36 32.99
CA PRO A 207 -20.42 32.97 31.62
C PRO A 207 -19.30 33.37 30.65
N ALA A 208 -18.89 34.64 30.66
CA ALA A 208 -17.81 35.18 29.81
C ALA A 208 -16.54 34.32 29.87
N LEU A 209 -16.14 33.91 31.08
CA LEU A 209 -14.99 33.04 31.30
C LEU A 209 -15.19 31.64 30.69
N ILE A 210 -16.36 31.02 30.86
CA ILE A 210 -16.67 29.69 30.30
C ILE A 210 -16.59 29.71 28.77
N ALA A 211 -17.19 30.69 28.09
CA ALA A 211 -17.09 30.76 26.62
C ALA A 211 -15.64 30.97 26.16
N MET A 212 -14.87 31.80 26.86
CA MET A 212 -13.47 32.06 26.51
C MET A 212 -12.61 30.80 26.67
N VAL A 213 -12.73 30.09 27.79
CA VAL A 213 -11.95 28.87 28.07
C VAL A 213 -12.34 27.75 27.10
N CYS A 214 -13.63 27.51 26.87
CA CYS A 214 -14.09 26.48 25.95
C CYS A 214 -13.73 26.82 24.49
N GLY A 215 -13.85 28.08 24.08
CA GLY A 215 -13.43 28.55 22.76
C GLY A 215 -11.92 28.36 22.54
N ALA A 216 -11.09 28.78 23.50
CA ALA A 216 -9.65 28.57 23.46
C ALA A 216 -9.28 27.08 23.46
N GLY A 217 -9.96 26.26 24.27
CA GLY A 217 -9.76 24.81 24.32
C GLY A 217 -10.08 24.12 23.00
N ALA A 218 -11.19 24.50 22.35
CA ALA A 218 -11.57 23.96 21.04
C ALA A 218 -10.55 24.34 19.95
N LEU A 219 -10.07 25.59 19.94
CA LEU A 219 -9.02 26.05 19.02
C LEU A 219 -7.69 25.32 19.27
N ALA A 220 -7.31 25.12 20.54
CA ALA A 220 -6.10 24.38 20.89
C ALA A 220 -6.18 22.93 20.40
N MET A 221 -7.34 22.26 20.55
CA MET A 221 -7.54 20.90 20.04
C MET A 221 -7.42 20.81 18.52
N ALA A 222 -8.11 21.69 17.78
CA ALA A 222 -8.03 21.73 16.32
C ALA A 222 -6.61 22.08 15.85
N GLY A 223 -5.95 23.04 16.52
CA GLY A 223 -4.57 23.43 16.26
C GLY A 223 -3.58 22.30 16.51
N PHE A 224 -3.78 21.49 17.56
CA PHE A 224 -2.96 20.32 17.83
C PHE A 224 -3.13 19.24 16.77
N GLY A 225 -4.35 18.99 16.29
CA GLY A 225 -4.59 18.09 15.17
C GLY A 225 -3.88 18.55 13.89
N TYR A 226 -3.99 19.83 13.56
CA TYR A 226 -3.29 20.44 12.44
C TYR A 226 -1.76 20.33 12.60
N PHE A 227 -1.25 20.58 13.80
CA PHE A 227 0.18 20.46 14.12
C PHE A 227 0.68 19.05 13.84
N ILE A 228 0.03 17.99 14.35
CA ILE A 228 0.44 16.59 14.10
C ILE A 228 0.47 16.27 12.60
N VAL A 229 -0.55 16.71 11.85
CA VAL A 229 -0.60 16.47 10.40
C VAL A 229 0.59 17.11 9.69
N GLN A 230 0.96 18.33 10.07
CA GLN A 230 2.06 19.07 9.45
C GLN A 230 3.43 18.56 9.85
N THR A 231 3.63 18.21 11.13
CA THR A 231 4.95 17.86 11.67
C THR A 231 5.27 16.37 11.57
N ILE A 232 4.26 15.49 11.51
CA ILE A 232 4.47 14.04 11.48
C ILE A 232 4.00 13.44 10.15
N LEU A 233 2.74 13.68 9.77
CA LEU A 233 2.14 12.96 8.64
C LEU A 233 2.68 13.41 7.28
N LYS A 234 2.85 14.72 7.07
CA LYS A 234 3.41 15.24 5.81
C LYS A 234 4.85 14.76 5.55
N PRO A 235 5.79 14.79 6.53
CA PRO A 235 7.10 14.16 6.34
C PRO A 235 7.03 12.66 6.07
N LEU A 236 6.12 11.94 6.73
CA LEU A 236 5.93 10.51 6.50
C LEU A 236 5.41 10.22 5.08
N ASP A 237 4.47 11.01 4.58
CA ASP A 237 3.96 10.89 3.20
C ASP A 237 5.09 11.09 2.19
N LYS A 238 5.96 12.10 2.40
CA LYS A 238 7.16 12.31 1.58
C LYS A 238 8.11 11.12 1.64
N ALA A 239 8.36 10.55 2.82
CA ALA A 239 9.19 9.36 2.95
C ALA A 239 8.62 8.16 2.19
N CYS A 240 7.30 7.98 2.21
CA CYS A 240 6.64 6.95 1.40
C CYS A 240 6.79 7.21 -0.11
N GLU A 241 6.70 8.46 -0.56
CA GLU A 241 6.95 8.82 -1.97
C GLU A 241 8.38 8.48 -2.39
N VAL A 242 9.37 8.81 -1.56
CA VAL A 242 10.79 8.44 -1.78
C VAL A 242 10.95 6.93 -1.89
N ALA A 243 10.39 6.18 -0.94
CA ALA A 243 10.50 4.72 -0.94
C ALA A 243 9.87 4.11 -2.21
N ARG A 244 8.75 4.66 -2.68
CA ARG A 244 8.11 4.23 -3.94
C ARG A 244 8.96 4.57 -5.16
N ALA A 245 9.58 5.74 -5.19
CA ALA A 245 10.49 6.14 -6.26
C ALA A 245 11.70 5.19 -6.35
N ILE A 246 12.34 4.89 -5.21
CA ILE A 246 13.44 3.93 -5.10
C ILE A 246 13.01 2.55 -5.59
N ALA A 247 11.86 2.05 -5.12
CA ALA A 247 11.32 0.75 -5.54
C ALA A 247 10.97 0.71 -7.04
N GLY A 248 10.57 1.84 -7.62
CA GLY A 248 10.29 2.01 -9.04
C GLY A 248 11.52 2.19 -9.93
N GLY A 249 12.73 2.20 -9.34
CA GLY A 249 14.00 2.34 -10.05
C GLY A 249 14.48 3.78 -10.24
N ASP A 250 13.79 4.78 -9.68
CA ASP A 250 14.26 6.16 -9.66
C ASP A 250 15.21 6.37 -8.47
N LEU A 251 16.48 6.00 -8.69
CA LEU A 251 17.52 6.01 -7.65
C LEU A 251 18.37 7.29 -7.64
N LEU A 252 18.23 8.15 -8.66
CA LEU A 252 19.10 9.31 -8.86
C LEU A 252 18.55 10.59 -8.24
N HIS A 253 17.28 10.61 -7.85
CA HIS A 253 16.67 11.77 -7.21
C HIS A 253 17.21 11.93 -5.78
N LYS A 254 17.84 13.07 -5.48
CA LYS A 254 18.27 13.40 -4.11
C LYS A 254 17.12 14.06 -3.37
N PHE A 255 16.64 13.42 -2.31
CA PHE A 255 15.53 13.95 -1.51
C PHE A 255 16.04 14.83 -0.37
N ALA A 256 15.47 16.04 -0.25
CA ALA A 256 15.89 17.01 0.76
C ALA A 256 15.60 16.53 2.19
N THR A 257 16.63 16.50 3.03
CA THR A 257 16.53 16.16 4.45
C THR A 257 16.67 17.42 5.30
N ALA A 258 15.55 18.07 5.62
CA ALA A 258 15.56 19.26 6.47
C ALA A 258 15.35 18.95 7.97
N ALA A 259 14.76 17.80 8.30
CA ALA A 259 14.41 17.46 9.68
C ALA A 259 15.56 16.72 10.41
N SER A 260 15.75 17.06 11.70
CA SER A 260 16.72 16.41 12.59
C SER A 260 16.12 15.29 13.46
N ASP A 261 14.80 15.14 13.45
CA ASP A 261 14.02 14.16 14.22
C ASP A 261 13.99 12.76 13.57
N GLU A 262 13.12 11.87 14.08
CA GLU A 262 12.90 10.51 13.59
C GLU A 262 12.42 10.48 12.13
N THR A 263 11.64 11.48 11.70
CA THR A 263 11.22 11.58 10.28
C THR A 263 12.42 11.92 9.40
N GLY A 264 13.31 12.78 9.90
CA GLY A 264 14.61 13.05 9.29
C GLY A 264 15.52 11.82 9.25
N GLN A 265 15.54 11.02 10.31
CA GLN A 265 16.31 9.77 10.38
C GLN A 265 15.81 8.75 9.34
N LEU A 266 14.49 8.59 9.22
CA LEU A 266 13.87 7.74 8.19
C LEU A 266 14.28 8.19 6.79
N MET A 267 14.20 9.49 6.50
CA MET A 267 14.61 10.04 5.20
C MET A 267 16.10 9.81 4.90
N ARG A 268 16.97 9.98 5.90
CA ARG A 268 18.41 9.68 5.77
C ARG A 268 18.64 8.19 5.48
N ALA A 269 17.94 7.30 6.18
CA ALA A 269 18.04 5.86 5.95
C ALA A 269 17.58 5.46 4.53
N LEU A 270 16.49 6.03 4.04
CA LEU A 270 16.02 5.82 2.66
C LEU A 270 17.03 6.32 1.62
N ASN A 271 17.62 7.50 1.84
CA ASN A 271 18.68 8.03 0.97
C ASN A 271 19.92 7.12 0.97
N GLN A 272 20.33 6.61 2.14
CA GLN A 272 21.45 5.68 2.24
C GLN A 272 21.17 4.36 1.52
N MET A 273 19.96 3.83 1.66
CA MET A 273 19.53 2.62 0.94
C MET A 273 19.58 2.85 -0.57
N SER A 274 19.08 3.99 -1.06
CA SER A 274 19.17 4.35 -2.49
C SER A 274 20.63 4.42 -2.96
N ALA A 275 21.50 5.08 -2.21
CA ALA A 275 22.92 5.19 -2.55
C ALA A 275 23.61 3.82 -2.62
N ASN A 276 23.33 2.92 -1.66
CA ASN A 276 23.86 1.55 -1.67
C ASN A 276 23.34 0.76 -2.88
N LEU A 277 22.06 0.91 -3.24
CA LEU A 277 21.48 0.26 -4.42
C LEU A 277 22.13 0.77 -5.71
N VAL A 278 22.38 2.08 -5.84
CA VAL A 278 23.10 2.66 -6.99
C VAL A 278 24.51 2.09 -7.10
N ALA A 279 25.22 1.96 -5.98
CA ALA A 279 26.57 1.37 -5.96
C ALA A 279 26.53 -0.08 -6.46
N VAL A 280 25.67 -0.92 -5.89
CA VAL A 280 25.54 -2.34 -6.30
C VAL A 280 25.17 -2.47 -7.78
N VAL A 281 24.21 -1.67 -8.27
CA VAL A 281 23.82 -1.71 -9.68
C VAL A 281 24.94 -1.24 -10.60
N SER A 282 25.68 -0.19 -10.22
CA SER A 282 26.83 0.30 -10.99
C SER A 282 27.95 -0.74 -11.06
N ASP A 283 28.26 -1.40 -9.95
CA ASP A 283 29.29 -2.44 -9.89
C ASP A 283 28.91 -3.66 -10.75
N VAL A 284 27.64 -4.09 -10.70
CA VAL A 284 27.14 -5.18 -11.56
C VAL A 284 27.21 -4.79 -13.03
N ALA A 285 26.83 -3.56 -13.39
CA ALA A 285 26.91 -3.08 -14.77
C ALA A 285 28.35 -3.07 -15.28
N ALA A 286 29.29 -2.54 -14.51
CA ALA A 286 30.72 -2.52 -14.87
C ALA A 286 31.31 -3.93 -15.05
N ASN A 287 30.91 -4.89 -14.20
CA ASN A 287 31.35 -6.28 -14.32
C ASN A 287 30.78 -6.97 -15.57
N VAL A 288 29.52 -6.70 -15.92
CA VAL A 288 28.91 -7.23 -17.14
C VAL A 288 29.60 -6.67 -18.39
N ASP A 289 29.90 -5.36 -18.40
CA ASP A 289 30.62 -4.72 -19.51
C ASP A 289 32.03 -5.31 -19.66
N THR A 290 32.73 -5.54 -18.55
CA THR A 290 34.06 -6.16 -18.56
C THR A 290 34.02 -7.57 -19.16
N ILE A 291 33.04 -8.40 -18.77
CA ILE A 291 32.86 -9.76 -19.33
C ILE A 291 32.50 -9.70 -20.82
N ALA A 292 31.64 -8.76 -21.22
CA ALA A 292 31.24 -8.58 -22.61
C ALA A 292 32.40 -8.10 -23.50
N THR A 293 33.33 -7.31 -22.97
CA THR A 293 34.55 -6.89 -23.69
C THR A 293 35.67 -7.94 -23.69
N ALA A 294 35.62 -8.92 -22.78
CA ALA A 294 36.59 -10.00 -22.65
C ALA A 294 36.18 -11.31 -23.38
N SER A 295 34.98 -11.34 -23.97
CA SER A 295 34.43 -12.45 -24.76
C SER A 295 34.49 -12.13 -26.25
#